data_AF-A0A7Y9NCD5-F1
#
_entry.id   AF-A0A7Y9NCD5-F1
#
_cell.length_a   1.000
_cell.length_b   1.000
_cell.length_c   1.000
_cell.angle_alpha   90.00
_cell.angle_beta   90.00
_cell.angle_gamma   90.00
#
_symmetry.space_group_name_H-M   'P 1'
#
loop_
_entity.id
_entity.type
_entity.pdbx_description
1 polymer ?
#
loop_
_entity_poly.entity_id
_entity_poly.type
_entity_poly.pdbx_seq_one_letter_code
_entity_poly.pdbx_strand_id
1 'polypeptide(L)'
;MFAPEALAGLSESARWASLLGLYTGARASEVGQLLIKDAFEEDGIPCIRISDEGEPQKLRTEVSLRTVPLHPELLKVGFLDWVDGKRKVDETRLFPAAKATAVNGQGNWITKAFSRHLAEVGKD
;
A
#
# COMPACT_ATOMS: atom_id res chain seq x y z
N MET A 1 -11.35 -13.61 7.51
CA MET A 1 -10.47 -12.75 6.69
C MET A 1 -10.94 -11.30 6.80
N PHE A 2 -10.12 -10.29 6.50
CA PHE A 2 -10.25 -8.90 6.99
C PHE A 2 -11.44 -8.03 6.48
N ALA A 3 -12.55 -8.59 6.00
CA ALA A 3 -13.78 -7.85 5.60
C ALA A 3 -13.50 -6.51 4.87
N PRO A 4 -12.98 -6.53 3.61
CA PRO A 4 -12.62 -5.32 2.87
C PRO A 4 -13.71 -4.24 2.80
N GLU A 5 -14.99 -4.65 2.84
CA GLU A 5 -16.17 -3.80 2.91
C GLU A 5 -16.19 -2.87 4.13
N ALA A 6 -15.57 -3.25 5.24
CA ALA A 6 -15.46 -2.41 6.43
C ALA A 6 -14.66 -1.13 6.14
N LEU A 7 -13.79 -1.14 5.12
CA LEU A 7 -12.95 -0.02 4.72
C LEU A 7 -13.59 0.88 3.66
N ALA A 8 -14.88 0.70 3.34
CA ALA A 8 -15.57 1.45 2.28
C ALA A 8 -15.62 2.96 2.53
N GLY A 9 -15.53 3.41 3.79
CA GLY A 9 -15.49 4.84 4.16
C GLY A 9 -14.15 5.54 3.89
N LEU A 10 -13.09 4.79 3.55
CA LEU A 10 -11.80 5.38 3.18
C LEU A 10 -11.81 5.85 1.72
N SER A 11 -10.97 6.85 1.41
CA SER A 11 -10.64 7.15 0.02
C SER A 11 -9.99 5.94 -0.66
N GLU A 12 -10.12 5.81 -1.98
CA GLU A 12 -9.62 4.64 -2.72
C GLU A 12 -8.14 4.32 -2.40
N SER A 13 -7.26 5.33 -2.46
CA SER A 13 -5.84 5.15 -2.12
C SER A 13 -5.63 4.71 -0.67
N ALA A 14 -6.38 5.28 0.29
CA ALA A 14 -6.26 4.89 1.69
C ALA A 14 -6.78 3.47 1.92
N ARG A 15 -7.86 3.08 1.26
CA ARG A 15 -8.40 1.72 1.29
C ARG A 15 -7.36 0.72 0.78
N TRP A 16 -6.74 0.97 -0.37
CA TRP A 16 -5.70 0.08 -0.91
C TRP A 16 -4.46 0.01 -0.02
N ALA A 17 -4.02 1.15 0.51
CA ALA A 17 -2.89 1.19 1.44
C ALA A 17 -3.18 0.40 2.73
N SER A 18 -4.39 0.52 3.29
CA SER A 18 -4.82 -0.24 4.46
C SER A 18 -4.93 -1.73 4.17
N LEU A 19 -5.52 -2.13 3.05
CA LEU A 19 -5.60 -3.53 2.63
C LEU A 19 -4.20 -4.14 2.45
N LEU A 20 -3.29 -3.44 1.77
CA LEU A 20 -1.90 -3.90 1.65
C LEU A 20 -1.25 -4.09 3.03
N GLY A 21 -1.40 -3.13 3.93
CA GLY A 21 -0.88 -3.26 5.30
C GLY A 21 -1.44 -4.48 6.04
N LEU A 22 -2.76 -4.71 5.95
CA LEU A 22 -3.45 -5.83 6.61
C LEU A 22 -3.03 -7.19 6.07
N TYR A 23 -2.92 -7.33 4.74
CA TYR A 23 -2.62 -8.61 4.10
C TYR A 23 -1.13 -8.94 4.01
N THR A 24 -0.24 -7.94 4.09
CA THR A 24 1.22 -8.16 3.99
C THR A 24 1.96 -7.96 5.31
N GLY A 25 1.30 -7.38 6.33
CA GLY A 25 1.95 -7.00 7.59
C GLY A 25 2.96 -5.84 7.43
N ALA A 26 2.94 -5.14 6.29
CA ALA A 26 3.84 -4.02 6.02
C ALA A 26 3.55 -2.82 6.92
N ARG A 27 4.62 -2.12 7.32
CA ARG A 27 4.49 -0.85 8.05
C ARG A 27 3.86 0.20 7.14
N ALA A 28 3.11 1.15 7.69
CA ALA A 28 2.55 2.25 6.91
C ALA A 28 3.62 3.02 6.09
N SER A 29 4.84 3.17 6.62
CA SER A 29 5.96 3.78 5.89
C SER A 29 6.42 2.95 4.69
N GLU A 30 6.41 1.62 4.81
CA GLU A 30 6.76 0.68 3.73
C GLU A 30 5.70 0.71 2.63
N VAL A 31 4.42 0.76 2.99
CA VAL A 31 3.31 0.90 2.02
C VAL A 31 3.34 2.26 1.32
N GLY A 32 3.54 3.34 2.08
CA GLY A 32 3.47 4.70 1.55
C GLY A 32 4.58 5.06 0.55
N GLN A 33 5.67 4.29 0.52
CA GLN A 33 6.79 4.49 -0.41
C GLN A 33 6.77 3.55 -1.61
N LEU A 34 5.76 2.68 -1.74
CA LEU A 34 5.68 1.76 -2.87
C LEU A 34 5.67 2.50 -4.20
N LEU A 35 6.52 2.04 -5.10
CA LEU A 35 6.54 2.41 -6.49
C LEU A 35 5.67 1.44 -7.28
N ILE A 36 5.21 1.85 -8.46
CA ILE A 36 4.42 0.96 -9.31
C ILE A 36 5.21 -0.29 -9.72
N LYS A 37 6.52 -0.13 -9.93
CA LYS A 37 7.43 -1.25 -10.25
C LYS A 37 7.54 -2.30 -9.14
N ASP A 38 7.18 -1.94 -7.90
CA ASP A 38 7.26 -2.88 -6.77
C ASP A 38 6.09 -3.86 -6.75
N ALA A 39 5.02 -3.59 -7.51
CA ALA A 39 4.01 -4.59 -7.84
C ALA A 39 4.47 -5.32 -9.12
N PHE A 40 4.79 -6.60 -9.00
CA PHE A 40 5.34 -7.40 -10.10
C PHE A 40 4.94 -8.86 -9.94
N GLU A 41 5.24 -9.68 -10.94
CA GLU A 41 5.03 -11.12 -10.89
C GLU A 41 6.39 -11.82 -10.76
N GLU A 42 6.47 -12.80 -9.86
CA GLU A 42 7.63 -13.68 -9.68
C GLU A 42 7.16 -15.13 -9.82
N ASP A 43 7.67 -15.85 -10.82
CA ASP A 43 7.29 -17.24 -11.13
C ASP A 43 5.77 -17.49 -11.24
N GLY A 44 5.04 -16.56 -11.88
CA GLY A 44 3.58 -16.66 -12.03
C GLY A 44 2.79 -16.22 -10.80
N ILE A 45 3.45 -15.72 -9.75
CA ILE A 45 2.82 -15.29 -8.50
C ILE A 45 2.92 -13.77 -8.40
N PRO A 46 1.79 -13.04 -8.37
CA PRO A 46 1.80 -11.61 -8.11
C PRO A 46 2.34 -11.29 -6.72
N CYS A 47 3.24 -10.31 -6.63
CA CYS A 47 4.01 -9.97 -5.45
C CYS A 47 4.12 -8.45 -5.26
N ILE A 48 4.42 -8.05 -4.02
CA ILE A 48 4.88 -6.71 -3.67
C ILE A 48 6.30 -6.79 -3.12
N ARG A 49 7.21 -6.00 -3.68
CA ARG A 49 8.56 -5.82 -3.15
C ARG A 49 8.58 -4.67 -2.14
N ILE A 50 9.05 -4.96 -0.94
CA ILE A 50 9.34 -3.95 0.07
C ILE A 50 10.85 -3.75 0.06
N SER A 51 11.31 -2.62 -0.48
CA SER A 51 12.72 -2.32 -0.69
C SER A 51 13.07 -0.87 -0.36
N ASP A 52 14.36 -0.55 -0.45
CA ASP A 52 14.97 0.79 -0.52
C ASP A 52 15.71 1.04 -1.84
N GLU A 53 15.43 0.24 -2.89
CA GLU A 53 16.14 0.28 -4.17
C GLU A 53 15.68 1.43 -5.09
N GLY A 54 14.49 1.99 -4.87
CA GLY A 54 13.98 3.15 -5.59
C GLY A 54 14.11 4.43 -4.78
N GLU A 55 14.24 5.59 -5.44
CA GLU A 55 14.12 6.88 -4.76
C GLU A 55 12.63 7.25 -4.63
N PRO A 56 12.09 7.62 -3.44
CA PRO A 56 12.75 7.89 -2.15
C PRO A 56 12.54 6.78 -1.10
N GLN A 57 12.60 5.53 -1.49
CA GLN A 57 12.35 4.40 -0.61
C GLN A 57 13.45 4.27 0.43
N LYS A 58 13.06 3.94 1.65
CA LYS A 58 13.94 3.75 2.81
C LYS A 58 13.43 2.60 3.65
N LEU A 59 14.34 1.73 4.05
CA LEU A 59 14.06 0.69 5.03
C LEU A 59 14.66 1.08 6.38
N ARG A 60 14.00 0.63 7.46
CA ARG A 60 14.51 0.87 8.82
C ARG A 60 15.73 0.01 9.13
N THR A 61 15.79 -1.18 8.54
CA THR A 61 16.85 -2.18 8.71
C THR A 61 16.95 -3.02 7.44
N GLU A 62 18.14 -3.54 7.13
CA GLU A 62 18.38 -4.41 5.96
C GLU A 62 17.46 -5.63 5.94
N VAL A 63 17.18 -6.23 7.10
CA VAL A 63 16.23 -7.35 7.24
C VAL A 63 14.78 -7.02 6.86
N SER A 64 14.47 -5.75 6.55
CA SER A 64 13.12 -5.36 6.09
C SER A 64 12.93 -5.60 4.58
N LEU A 65 14.01 -5.78 3.81
CA LEU A 65 13.96 -6.07 2.37
C LEU A 65 13.32 -7.44 2.16
N ARG A 66 12.21 -7.48 1.42
CA ARG A 66 11.47 -8.72 1.16
C ARG A 66 10.55 -8.61 -0.04
N THR A 67 10.28 -9.76 -0.66
CA THR A 67 9.17 -9.95 -1.60
C THR A 67 8.03 -10.63 -0.86
N VAL A 68 6.81 -10.10 -0.98
CA VAL A 68 5.60 -10.64 -0.33
C VAL A 68 4.59 -11.04 -1.41
N PRO A 69 4.20 -12.33 -1.50
CA PRO A 69 3.11 -12.76 -2.37
C PRO A 69 1.81 -12.05 -2.04
N LEU A 70 1.08 -11.61 -3.07
CA LEU A 70 -0.23 -10.99 -2.91
C LEU A 70 -1.26 -12.05 -2.55
N HIS A 71 -1.95 -11.80 -1.44
CA HIS A 71 -3.03 -12.67 -0.99
C HIS A 71 -4.15 -12.73 -2.04
N PRO A 72 -4.74 -13.91 -2.35
CA PRO A 72 -5.77 -14.06 -3.40
C PRO A 72 -6.95 -13.10 -3.27
N GLU A 73 -7.32 -12.73 -2.04
CA GLU A 73 -8.40 -11.77 -1.80
C GLU A 73 -8.09 -10.37 -2.37
N LEU A 74 -6.83 -9.90 -2.33
CA LEU A 74 -6.43 -8.64 -2.96
C LEU A 74 -6.60 -8.70 -4.48
N LEU A 75 -6.33 -9.87 -5.08
CA LEU A 75 -6.53 -10.08 -6.51
C LEU A 75 -8.01 -10.02 -6.86
N LYS A 76 -8.86 -10.72 -6.09
CA LYS A 76 -10.32 -10.74 -6.29
C LYS A 76 -10.96 -9.35 -6.20
N VAL A 77 -10.50 -8.51 -5.26
CA VAL A 77 -11.06 -7.15 -5.11
C VAL A 77 -10.50 -6.15 -6.14
N GLY A 78 -9.64 -6.59 -7.06
CA GLY A 78 -9.17 -5.77 -8.18
C GLY A 78 -7.91 -4.94 -7.91
N PHE A 79 -7.04 -5.38 -6.99
CA PHE A 79 -5.82 -4.63 -6.67
C PHE A 79 -4.91 -4.43 -7.90
N LEU A 80 -4.68 -5.49 -8.68
CA LEU A 80 -3.81 -5.41 -9.87
C LEU A 80 -4.42 -4.55 -10.98
N ASP A 81 -5.73 -4.61 -11.18
CA ASP A 81 -6.42 -3.73 -12.14
C ASP A 81 -6.24 -2.26 -11.77
N TRP A 82 -6.29 -1.95 -10.46
CA TRP A 82 -6.03 -0.61 -9.96
C TRP A 82 -4.56 -0.18 -10.20
N VAL A 83 -3.59 -1.07 -9.94
CA VAL A 83 -2.17 -0.81 -10.24
C VAL A 83 -1.95 -0.57 -11.74
N ASP A 84 -2.56 -1.36 -12.60
CA ASP A 84 -2.43 -1.21 -14.05
C ASP A 84 -3.09 0.07 -14.56
N GLY A 85 -4.19 0.51 -13.95
CA GLY A 85 -4.76 1.82 -14.18
C GLY A 85 -3.76 2.95 -13.90
N LYS A 86 -2.93 2.82 -12.86
CA LYS A 86 -1.86 3.77 -12.54
C LYS A 86 -0.69 3.70 -13.52
N ARG A 87 -0.31 2.50 -13.99
CA ARG A 87 0.72 2.32 -15.05
C ARG A 87 0.36 3.10 -16.32
N LYS A 88 -0.91 3.07 -16.72
CA LYS A 88 -1.38 3.68 -17.98
C LYS A 88 -1.32 5.21 -18.00
N VAL A 89 -1.16 5.86 -16.85
CA VAL A 89 -1.07 7.32 -16.72
C VAL A 89 0.33 7.79 -16.35
N ASP A 90 1.35 6.95 -16.59
CA ASP A 90 2.77 7.22 -16.33
C ASP A 90 3.10 7.64 -14.88
N GLU A 91 2.27 7.21 -13.93
CA GLU A 91 2.58 7.37 -12.51
C GLU A 91 3.79 6.49 -12.15
N THR A 92 4.67 7.00 -11.30
CA THR A 92 5.84 6.24 -10.82
C THR A 92 5.60 5.66 -9.44
N ARG A 93 4.82 6.36 -8.62
CA ARG A 93 4.46 5.99 -7.26
C ARG A 93 3.12 5.28 -7.24
N LEU A 94 3.01 4.21 -6.46
CA LEU A 94 1.73 3.54 -6.26
C LEU A 94 0.74 4.45 -5.51
N PHE A 95 1.26 5.30 -4.63
CA PHE A 95 0.49 6.32 -3.90
C PHE A 95 1.07 7.73 -4.17
N PRO A 96 0.63 8.42 -5.24
CA PRO A 96 1.17 9.75 -5.60
C PRO A 96 0.93 10.84 -4.55
N ALA A 97 -0.18 10.73 -3.80
CA ALA A 97 -0.49 11.65 -2.70
C ALA A 97 0.50 11.54 -1.52
N ALA A 98 1.26 10.45 -1.43
CA ALA A 98 2.34 10.29 -0.47
C ALA A 98 3.53 11.14 -0.91
N LYS A 99 3.64 12.36 -0.38
CA LYS A 99 4.79 13.23 -0.65
C LYS A 99 6.08 12.54 -0.20
N ALA A 100 7.01 12.36 -1.14
CA ALA A 100 8.39 11.92 -0.89
C ALA A 100 9.07 12.71 0.25
N THR A 101 8.80 14.02 0.28
CA THR A 101 9.36 14.99 1.22
C THR A 101 8.52 15.19 2.48
N ALA A 102 7.57 14.29 2.76
CA ALA A 102 6.76 14.38 3.97
C ALA A 102 7.64 14.33 5.23
N VAL A 103 7.63 15.42 6.01
CA VAL A 103 8.42 15.56 7.25
C VAL A 103 8.18 14.41 8.24
N ASN A 104 6.94 13.89 8.27
CA ASN A 104 6.55 12.79 9.17
C ASN A 104 6.58 11.41 8.47
N GLY A 105 7.30 11.30 7.35
CA GLY A 105 7.42 10.07 6.58
C GLY A 105 6.24 9.79 5.65
N GLN A 106 6.50 8.94 4.67
CA GLN A 106 5.62 8.65 3.53
C GLN A 106 4.36 7.84 3.91
N GLY A 107 4.31 7.28 5.12
CA GLY A 107 3.16 6.55 5.66
C GLY A 107 2.18 7.37 6.50
N ASN A 108 2.52 8.60 6.88
CA ASN A 108 1.72 9.39 7.84
C ASN A 108 0.29 9.66 7.37
N TRP A 109 0.08 9.82 6.06
CA TRP A 109 -1.27 10.04 5.50
C TRP A 109 -2.16 8.80 5.65
N ILE A 110 -1.59 7.59 5.57
CA ILE A 110 -2.30 6.32 5.78
C ILE A 110 -2.75 6.24 7.23
N THR A 111 -1.83 6.49 8.17
CA THR A 111 -2.13 6.49 9.61
C THR A 111 -3.26 7.46 9.93
N LYS A 112 -3.20 8.70 9.43
CA LYS A 112 -4.25 9.70 9.66
C LYS A 112 -5.60 9.29 9.06
N ALA A 113 -5.61 8.74 7.85
CA ALA A 113 -6.83 8.28 7.19
C ALA A 113 -7.46 7.12 7.97
N PHE A 114 -6.66 6.13 8.36
CA PHE A 114 -7.13 4.97 9.10
C PHE A 114 -7.62 5.33 10.51
N SER A 115 -6.90 6.18 11.25
CA SER A 115 -7.35 6.64 12.57
C SER A 115 -8.67 7.40 12.50
N ARG A 116 -8.88 8.24 11.48
CA ARG A 116 -10.15 8.93 11.27
C ARG A 116 -11.28 7.94 11.01
N HIS A 117 -11.03 6.96 10.13
CA HIS A 117 -12.00 5.93 9.83
C HIS A 117 -12.38 5.11 11.07
N LEU A 118 -11.41 4.70 11.91
CA LEU A 118 -11.69 4.02 13.18
C LEU A 118 -12.53 4.89 14.13
N ALA A 119 -12.26 6.20 14.20
CA ALA A 119 -13.03 7.13 15.01
C ALA A 119 -14.44 7.39 14.47
N GLU A 120 -14.71 7.11 13.19
CA GLU A 120 -16.04 7.22 12.59
C GLU A 120 -16.84 5.94 12.81
N VAL A 121 -16.21 4.77 12.60
CA VAL A 121 -16.86 3.46 12.73
C VAL A 121 -17.02 3.04 14.19
N GLY A 122 -16.11 3.42 15.08
CA GLY A 122 -16.16 3.09 16.51
C GLY A 122 -17.02 4.03 17.36
N LYS A 123 -17.86 4.86 16.75
CA LYS A 123 -18.82 5.72 17.46
C LYS A 123 -20.08 4.97 17.93
N ASP A 124 -20.24 3.74 17.48
CA ASP A 124 -21.31 2.82 17.87
C ASP A 124 -20.87 1.88 19.00
#